data_AF-A0A606QAG9-F1
#
_entry.id   AF-A0A606QAG9-F1
#
_cell.length_a   1.000
_cell.length_b   1.000
_cell.length_c   1.000
_cell.angle_alpha   90.00
_cell.angle_beta   90.00
_cell.angle_gamma   90.00
#
_symmetry.space_group_name_H-M   'P 1'
#
loop_
_entity.id
_entity.type
_entity.pdbx_description
1 polymer ?
#
loop_
_entity_poly.entity_id
_entity_poly.type
_entity_poly.pdbx_seq_one_letter_code
_entity_poly.pdbx_strand_id
1 'polypeptide(L)'
;MIKDIHLKNFKCFESITLKQLKTLNVISGKNNFGKTSILDAIFSFYDVKNPAALLKVKSFRNEASLLNKENSFWDSYFYNMDTSKEMSITIRDERSEVTQKYSTIDNTQSESSVSLNVESILSNTPPLRQTLGSQEKGNVLMIKVSETQNGKRTHPEELITIKITQKTQEINGEIKQTKKGKLYEFKTAAIITTSRNINKEATIKNVSKLLTQKRKDEIIGNLKRIDNRINDIAIIATDQNKEIF
;
A
#
# COMPACT_ATOMS: atom_id res chain seq x y z
N MET A 1 -8.12 -14.66 8.68
CA MET A 1 -8.99 -13.46 8.56
C MET A 1 -8.58 -12.44 9.61
N ILE A 2 -8.66 -11.14 9.32
CA ILE A 2 -8.44 -10.09 10.34
C ILE A 2 -9.47 -10.27 11.46
N LYS A 3 -9.02 -10.29 12.72
CA LYS A 3 -9.90 -10.29 13.89
C LYS A 3 -9.92 -8.92 14.53
N ASP A 4 -8.75 -8.36 14.77
CA ASP A 4 -8.64 -7.04 15.39
C ASP A 4 -7.64 -6.17 14.63
N ILE A 5 -7.87 -4.85 14.66
CA ILE A 5 -6.96 -3.82 14.17
C ILE A 5 -6.77 -2.81 15.29
N HIS A 6 -5.53 -2.49 15.60
CA HIS A 6 -5.17 -1.40 16.50
C HIS A 6 -4.31 -0.39 15.76
N LEU A 7 -4.73 0.87 15.78
CA LEU A 7 -4.00 2.00 15.20
C LEU A 7 -3.60 2.95 16.31
N LYS A 8 -2.34 3.36 16.32
CA LYS A 8 -1.79 4.33 17.28
C LYS A 8 -1.02 5.42 16.54
N ASN A 9 -1.26 6.68 16.91
CA ASN A 9 -0.71 7.88 16.29
C ASN A 9 -0.84 7.88 14.75
N PHE A 10 -1.99 7.40 14.23
CA PHE A 10 -2.24 7.22 12.80
C PHE A 10 -3.33 8.19 12.30
N LYS A 11 -2.96 9.14 11.44
CA LYS A 11 -3.83 10.14 10.81
C LYS A 11 -4.68 10.89 11.83
N CYS A 12 -5.98 10.66 11.85
CA CYS A 12 -6.92 11.30 12.77
C CYS A 12 -7.07 10.55 14.10
N PHE A 13 -6.35 9.44 14.29
CA PHE A 13 -6.46 8.60 15.47
C PHE A 13 -5.18 8.69 16.32
N GLU A 14 -5.31 9.25 17.52
CA GLU A 14 -4.29 9.06 18.55
C GLU A 14 -4.21 7.57 18.95
N SER A 15 -5.38 6.95 19.15
CA SER A 15 -5.51 5.52 19.40
C SER A 15 -6.91 5.04 19.05
N ILE A 16 -7.03 3.95 18.29
CA ILE A 16 -8.32 3.28 18.04
C ILE A 16 -8.10 1.77 17.93
N THR A 17 -9.07 1.00 18.44
CA THR A 17 -9.08 -0.46 18.32
C THR A 17 -10.42 -0.93 17.76
N LEU A 18 -10.38 -1.61 16.62
CA LEU A 18 -11.51 -2.33 16.05
C LEU A 18 -11.35 -3.80 16.44
N LYS A 19 -12.30 -4.33 17.20
CA LYS A 19 -12.27 -5.73 17.66
C LYS A 19 -13.33 -6.56 16.94
N GLN A 20 -13.12 -7.88 16.91
CA GLN A 20 -14.12 -8.86 16.47
C GLN A 20 -14.60 -8.69 15.02
N LEU A 21 -13.73 -8.20 14.13
CA LEU A 21 -13.98 -8.09 12.70
C LEU A 21 -14.36 -9.46 12.13
N LYS A 22 -15.32 -9.43 11.21
CA LYS A 22 -15.87 -10.62 10.53
C LYS A 22 -15.45 -10.63 9.06
N THR A 23 -15.95 -11.59 8.29
CA THR A 23 -15.70 -11.69 6.85
C THR A 23 -16.18 -10.45 6.10
N LEU A 24 -17.35 -9.91 6.50
CA LEU A 24 -17.91 -8.68 5.99
C LEU A 24 -18.04 -7.67 7.14
N ASN A 25 -17.52 -6.46 6.94
CA ASN A 25 -17.64 -5.36 7.88
C ASN A 25 -18.09 -4.12 7.11
N VAL A 26 -19.06 -3.39 7.66
CA VAL A 26 -19.55 -2.14 7.08
C VAL A 26 -19.12 -1.00 8.01
N ILE A 27 -18.30 -0.08 7.48
CA ILE A 27 -17.86 1.12 8.21
C ILE A 27 -18.65 2.32 7.68
N SER A 28 -19.59 2.82 8.48
CA SER A 28 -20.44 3.97 8.15
C SER A 28 -20.19 5.16 9.09
N GLY A 29 -20.72 6.33 8.73
CA GLY A 29 -20.60 7.56 9.51
C GLY A 29 -20.35 8.80 8.65
N LYS A 30 -20.26 9.97 9.30
CA LYS A 30 -20.03 11.26 8.62
C LYS A 30 -18.69 11.31 7.88
N ASN A 31 -18.62 12.14 6.84
CA ASN A 31 -17.37 12.37 6.10
C ASN A 31 -16.30 12.96 7.02
N ASN A 32 -15.03 12.62 6.75
CA ASN A 32 -13.87 13.07 7.51
C ASN A 32 -13.70 12.51 8.94
N PHE A 33 -14.50 11.52 9.36
CA PHE A 33 -14.37 10.85 10.67
C PHE A 33 -13.44 9.61 10.64
N GLY A 34 -12.48 9.55 9.72
CA GLY A 34 -11.46 8.48 9.73
C GLY A 34 -11.84 7.13 9.13
N LYS A 35 -13.05 6.97 8.57
CA LYS A 35 -13.46 5.73 7.85
C LYS A 35 -12.45 5.33 6.77
N THR A 36 -12.05 6.32 5.99
CA THR A 36 -11.03 6.19 4.94
C THR A 36 -9.67 5.87 5.54
N SER A 37 -9.29 6.51 6.65
CA SER A 37 -8.02 6.26 7.35
C SER A 37 -7.90 4.79 7.81
N ILE A 38 -8.99 4.16 8.23
CA ILE A 38 -8.99 2.73 8.59
C ILE A 38 -8.65 1.86 7.37
N LEU A 39 -9.25 2.13 6.20
CA LEU A 39 -8.98 1.38 4.97
C LEU A 39 -7.54 1.61 4.48
N ASP A 40 -7.05 2.84 4.59
CA ASP A 40 -5.68 3.20 4.26
C ASP A 40 -4.68 2.43 5.11
N ALA A 41 -4.94 2.31 6.42
CA ALA A 41 -4.10 1.53 7.33
C ALA A 41 -4.06 0.04 6.94
N ILE A 42 -5.22 -0.57 6.65
CA ILE A 42 -5.31 -1.98 6.25
C ILE A 42 -4.52 -2.23 4.95
N PHE A 43 -4.67 -1.36 3.96
CA PHE A 43 -3.98 -1.55 2.70
C PHE A 43 -2.47 -1.33 2.81
N SER A 44 -2.03 -0.25 3.45
CA SER A 44 -0.60 0.00 3.67
C SER A 44 0.05 -1.13 4.47
N PHE A 45 -0.68 -1.72 5.42
CA PHE A 45 -0.22 -2.88 6.18
C PHE A 45 0.04 -4.10 5.29
N TYR A 46 -0.88 -4.44 4.39
CA TYR A 46 -0.73 -5.62 3.54
C TYR A 46 0.17 -5.41 2.32
N ASP A 47 0.40 -4.17 1.88
CA ASP A 47 1.37 -3.84 0.83
C ASP A 47 2.75 -3.45 1.39
N VAL A 48 3.06 -3.77 2.66
CA VAL A 48 4.27 -3.29 3.36
C VAL A 48 5.59 -3.61 2.65
N LYS A 49 5.67 -4.70 1.88
CA LYS A 49 6.86 -5.03 1.06
C LYS A 49 7.09 -4.06 -0.10
N ASN A 50 6.15 -3.15 -0.35
CA ASN A 50 6.28 -2.10 -1.34
C ASN A 50 6.59 -0.76 -0.62
N PRO A 51 7.81 -0.21 -0.77
CA PRO A 51 8.15 1.08 -0.16
C PRO A 51 7.23 2.23 -0.62
N ALA A 52 6.57 2.08 -1.77
CA ALA A 52 5.58 3.03 -2.26
C ALA A 52 4.15 2.76 -1.75
N ALA A 53 3.92 1.83 -0.82
CA ALA A 53 2.58 1.49 -0.32
C ALA A 53 1.82 2.70 0.24
N LEU A 54 2.51 3.56 1.00
CA LEU A 54 1.94 4.80 1.52
C LEU A 54 1.62 5.80 0.38
N LEU A 55 2.49 5.90 -0.64
CA LEU A 55 2.23 6.75 -1.81
C LEU A 55 1.05 6.26 -2.65
N LYS A 56 0.91 4.94 -2.83
CA LYS A 56 -0.20 4.34 -3.57
C LYS A 56 -1.56 4.70 -2.97
N VAL A 57 -1.66 4.68 -1.64
CA VAL A 57 -2.89 5.10 -0.96
C VAL A 57 -3.27 6.54 -1.30
N LYS A 58 -2.29 7.45 -1.31
CA LYS A 58 -2.50 8.84 -1.72
C LYS A 58 -2.86 8.95 -3.20
N SER A 59 -2.20 8.19 -4.08
CA SER A 59 -2.48 8.23 -5.52
C SER A 59 -3.87 7.69 -5.86
N PHE A 60 -4.41 6.72 -5.11
CA PHE A 60 -5.78 6.24 -5.31
C PHE A 60 -6.85 7.32 -5.08
N ARG A 61 -6.47 8.42 -4.42
CA ARG A 61 -7.33 9.55 -4.09
C ARG A 61 -7.00 10.80 -4.89
N ASN A 62 -6.14 10.70 -5.91
CA ASN A 62 -5.58 11.82 -6.66
C ASN A 62 -4.85 12.85 -5.77
N GLU A 63 -4.36 12.42 -4.61
CA GLU A 63 -3.58 13.27 -3.68
C GLU A 63 -2.07 13.23 -3.99
N ALA A 64 -1.65 12.49 -5.03
CA ALA A 64 -0.24 12.41 -5.42
C ALA A 64 0.31 13.74 -5.96
N SER A 65 -0.55 14.61 -6.51
CA SER A 65 -0.18 15.97 -6.92
C SER A 65 0.04 16.91 -5.73
N LEU A 66 -0.39 16.53 -4.52
CA LEU A 66 -0.25 17.30 -3.28
C LEU A 66 1.04 16.94 -2.51
N LEU A 67 1.94 16.18 -3.14
CA LEU A 67 3.28 15.94 -2.60
C LEU A 67 4.06 17.26 -2.59
N ASN A 68 4.03 17.94 -1.45
CA ASN A 68 4.78 19.17 -1.23
C ASN A 68 6.28 18.86 -1.20
N LYS A 69 7.10 19.77 -1.74
CA LYS A 69 8.58 19.65 -1.73
C LYS A 69 9.19 19.86 -0.35
N GLU A 70 8.47 20.51 0.57
CA GLU A 70 8.99 20.94 1.87
C GLU A 70 8.78 19.92 2.98
N ASN A 71 7.73 19.09 2.89
CA ASN A 71 7.37 18.11 3.91
C ASN A 71 7.51 16.69 3.36
N SER A 72 7.77 15.73 4.25
CA SER A 72 7.82 14.35 3.82
C SER A 72 6.42 13.85 3.51
N PHE A 73 6.28 12.99 2.49
CA PHE A 73 4.95 12.52 2.08
C PHE A 73 4.24 11.72 3.18
N TRP A 74 4.99 11.17 4.13
CA TRP A 74 4.47 10.38 5.24
C TRP A 74 3.99 11.22 6.42
N ASP A 75 4.32 12.51 6.52
CA ASP A 75 4.01 13.33 7.71
C ASP A 75 2.51 13.32 8.02
N SER A 76 1.67 13.41 6.98
CA SER A 76 0.21 13.32 7.10
C SER A 76 -0.34 11.98 7.61
N TYR A 77 0.49 10.94 7.72
CA TYR A 77 0.10 9.67 8.35
C TYR A 77 0.27 9.70 9.87
N PHE A 78 1.11 10.58 10.40
CA PHE A 78 1.28 10.71 11.85
C PHE A 78 0.15 11.54 12.43
N TYR A 79 -0.29 11.19 13.64
CA TYR A 79 -1.33 11.94 14.33
C TYR A 79 -0.89 13.39 14.57
N ASN A 80 -1.73 14.34 14.15
CA ASN A 80 -1.41 15.77 14.13
C ASN A 80 -0.11 16.12 13.37
N MET A 81 0.32 15.27 12.43
CA MET A 81 1.61 15.39 11.72
C MET A 81 2.83 15.40 12.66
N ASP A 82 2.68 14.91 13.88
CA ASP A 82 3.74 14.85 14.89
C ASP A 82 4.61 13.60 14.67
N THR A 83 5.65 13.75 13.84
CA THR A 83 6.59 12.67 13.50
C THR A 83 7.55 12.31 14.63
N SER A 84 7.60 13.11 15.71
CA SER A 84 8.40 12.79 16.90
C SER A 84 7.86 11.57 17.66
N LYS A 85 6.59 11.23 17.45
CA LYS A 85 5.93 10.07 18.04
C LYS A 85 5.88 8.91 17.08
N GLU A 86 6.22 7.72 17.56
CA GLU A 86 6.07 6.49 16.78
C GLU A 86 4.59 6.23 16.46
N MET A 87 4.31 5.97 15.18
CA MET A 87 3.02 5.48 14.68
C MET A 87 3.05 3.95 14.61
N SER A 88 1.92 3.29 14.87
CA SER A 88 1.83 1.84 14.68
C SER A 88 0.50 1.37 14.12
N ILE A 89 0.58 0.33 13.28
CA ILE A 89 -0.56 -0.44 12.80
C ILE A 89 -0.35 -1.89 13.24
N THR A 90 -1.26 -2.40 14.06
CA THR A 90 -1.24 -3.77 14.55
C THR A 90 -2.47 -4.50 14.07
N ILE A 91 -2.27 -5.66 13.45
CA ILE A 91 -3.35 -6.54 13.00
C ILE A 91 -3.18 -7.91 13.64
N ARG A 92 -4.25 -8.37 14.29
CA ARG A 92 -4.34 -9.71 14.87
C ARG A 92 -5.26 -10.58 14.04
N ASP A 93 -4.81 -11.80 13.77
CA ASP A 93 -5.64 -12.86 13.22
C ASP A 93 -5.72 -14.07 14.18
N GLU A 94 -6.15 -15.22 13.67
CA GLU A 94 -6.29 -16.46 14.45
C GLU A 94 -4.95 -17.07 14.87
N ARG A 95 -3.88 -16.83 14.10
CA ARG A 95 -2.57 -17.44 14.28
C ARG A 95 -1.60 -16.51 15.00
N SER A 96 -1.62 -15.22 14.69
CA SER A 96 -0.65 -14.28 15.21
C SER A 96 -1.15 -12.83 15.22
N GLU A 97 -0.37 -12.01 15.90
CA GLU A 97 -0.44 -10.56 15.85
C GLU A 97 0.79 -10.03 15.12
N VAL A 98 0.58 -9.22 14.10
CA VAL A 98 1.66 -8.57 13.36
C VAL A 98 1.56 -7.07 13.58
N THR A 99 2.67 -6.47 13.96
CA THR A 99 2.78 -5.03 14.24
C THR A 99 3.76 -4.39 13.28
N GLN A 100 3.35 -3.26 12.71
CA GLN A 100 4.19 -2.35 11.94
C GLN A 100 4.38 -1.06 12.73
N LYS A 101 5.63 -0.72 13.03
CA LYS A 101 6.01 0.51 13.73
C LYS A 101 6.74 1.45 12.79
N TYR A 102 6.38 2.71 12.82
CA TYR A 102 6.85 3.75 11.93
C TYR A 102 7.47 4.87 12.76
N SER A 103 8.74 5.14 12.51
CA SER A 103 9.49 6.19 13.20
C SER A 103 10.29 6.98 12.19
N THR A 104 10.29 8.32 12.31
CA THR A 104 11.18 9.15 11.51
C THR A 104 12.54 9.25 12.17
N ILE A 105 13.57 9.41 11.35
CA ILE A 105 14.90 9.81 11.80
C ILE A 105 15.25 11.05 10.99
N ASP A 106 15.31 12.19 11.67
CA ASP A 106 15.90 13.39 11.12
C ASP A 106 17.41 13.21 11.26
N ASN A 107 18.11 12.71 10.23
CA ASN A 107 19.57 12.54 10.34
C ASN A 107 20.37 13.15 9.19
N THR A 108 21.28 14.02 9.63
CA THR A 108 22.61 14.25 9.10
C THR A 108 23.21 13.02 8.40
N GLN A 109 23.71 13.29 7.18
CA GLN A 109 24.63 12.51 6.34
C GLN A 109 24.61 10.98 6.52
N SER A 110 24.05 10.28 5.53
CA SER A 110 24.41 8.88 5.31
C SER A 110 24.36 8.51 3.83
N GLU A 111 25.30 7.64 3.50
CA GLU A 111 25.87 7.31 2.20
C GLU A 111 24.93 6.50 1.29
N SER A 112 25.17 6.69 -0.01
CA SER A 112 24.93 5.77 -1.13
C SER A 112 23.66 4.92 -1.06
N SER A 113 22.57 5.42 -1.66
CA SER A 113 21.35 4.64 -1.91
C SER A 113 21.04 4.56 -3.41
N VAL A 114 20.56 3.40 -3.85
CA VAL A 114 20.02 3.19 -5.20
C VAL A 114 18.74 4.01 -5.38
N SER A 115 18.67 4.80 -6.47
CA SER A 115 17.57 5.72 -6.74
C SER A 115 16.38 5.05 -7.44
N LEU A 116 15.15 5.41 -7.04
CA LEU A 116 13.91 5.08 -7.76
C LEU A 116 13.20 6.36 -8.19
N ASN A 117 12.88 6.46 -9.48
CA ASN A 117 12.16 7.60 -10.04
C ASN A 117 10.64 7.48 -9.73
N VAL A 118 10.09 8.47 -9.03
CA VAL A 118 8.66 8.56 -8.65
C VAL A 118 7.73 8.51 -9.86
N GLU A 119 8.17 9.01 -11.02
CA GLU A 119 7.41 9.03 -12.26
C GLU A 119 7.18 7.61 -12.80
N SER A 120 8.15 6.71 -12.61
CA SER A 120 8.03 5.30 -13.00
C SER A 120 7.02 4.50 -12.15
N ILE A 121 6.83 4.91 -10.88
CA ILE A 121 5.86 4.29 -9.96
C ILE A 121 4.43 4.67 -10.36
N LEU A 122 4.23 5.89 -10.89
CA LEU A 122 2.94 6.40 -11.33
C LEU A 122 2.51 5.83 -12.70
N SER A 123 3.47 5.45 -13.56
CA SER A 123 3.21 5.01 -14.94
C SER A 123 3.20 3.50 -15.17
N ASN A 124 3.37 2.63 -14.15
CA ASN A 124 3.46 1.17 -14.32
C ASN A 124 4.52 0.71 -15.35
N THR A 125 5.54 1.52 -15.63
CA THR A 125 6.67 1.18 -16.50
C THR A 125 7.86 0.67 -15.67
N PRO A 126 8.64 -0.30 -16.17
CA PRO A 126 9.80 -0.80 -15.44
C PRO A 126 10.84 0.32 -15.25
N PRO A 127 11.48 0.42 -14.06
CA PRO A 127 12.38 1.53 -13.75
C PRO A 127 13.67 1.42 -14.57
N LEU A 128 14.06 2.51 -15.23
CA LEU A 128 15.28 2.63 -16.03
C LEU A 128 16.00 3.93 -15.67
N ARG A 129 17.14 3.78 -14.96
CA ARG A 129 18.42 4.53 -15.02
C ARG A 129 19.02 4.80 -13.64
N GLN A 130 20.31 4.48 -13.53
CA GLN A 130 21.22 4.84 -12.44
C GLN A 130 21.81 6.23 -12.74
N THR A 131 21.76 7.14 -11.78
CA THR A 131 22.57 8.36 -11.78
C THR A 131 23.20 8.56 -10.41
N LEU A 132 24.53 8.72 -10.37
CA LEU A 132 25.25 9.08 -9.15
C LEU A 132 25.02 10.57 -8.88
N GLY A 133 24.35 10.87 -7.76
CA GLY A 133 24.09 12.23 -7.27
C GLY A 133 24.68 12.47 -5.89
N SER A 134 25.06 13.72 -5.64
CA SER A 134 25.74 14.26 -4.45
C SER A 134 24.96 14.12 -3.13
N GLN A 135 25.71 14.23 -2.03
CA GLN A 135 25.27 14.09 -0.63
C GLN A 135 24.28 15.19 -0.21
N GLU A 136 22.98 14.98 -0.41
CA GLU A 136 21.92 15.82 0.16
C GLU A 136 21.27 15.19 1.41
N LYS A 137 20.88 16.06 2.36
CA LYS A 137 20.08 15.74 3.55
C LYS A 137 18.71 15.21 3.08
N GLY A 138 18.32 14.03 3.56
CA GLY A 138 17.03 13.43 3.24
C GLY A 138 16.31 13.00 4.51
N ASN A 139 14.99 13.15 4.53
CA ASN A 139 14.16 12.66 5.63
C ASN A 139 14.06 11.14 5.53
N VAL A 140 14.08 10.45 6.66
CA VAL A 140 14.06 8.99 6.70
C VAL A 140 12.85 8.51 7.49
N LEU A 141 12.08 7.61 6.91
CA LEU A 141 11.04 6.82 7.59
C LEU A 141 11.52 5.38 7.75
N MET A 142 11.61 4.93 8.99
CA MET A 142 11.87 3.53 9.32
C MET A 142 10.55 2.81 9.61
N ILE A 143 10.37 1.65 9.00
CA ILE A 143 9.23 0.76 9.24
C ILE A 143 9.78 -0.58 9.75
N LYS A 144 9.44 -0.95 10.98
CA LYS A 144 9.79 -2.25 11.56
C LYS A 144 8.55 -3.12 11.64
N VAL A 145 8.64 -4.34 11.13
CA VAL A 145 7.54 -5.31 11.12
C VAL A 145 7.93 -6.50 11.97
N SER A 146 7.11 -6.81 12.97
CA SER A 146 7.31 -7.93 13.89
C SER A 146 6.05 -8.76 14.04
N GLU A 147 6.21 -10.05 14.30
CA GLU A 147 5.12 -10.97 14.59
C GLU A 147 5.23 -11.55 16.00
N THR A 148 4.11 -11.59 16.71
CA THR A 148 3.91 -12.31 17.96
C THR A 148 2.92 -13.45 17.71
N GLN A 149 3.31 -14.70 17.97
CA GLN A 149 2.40 -15.84 17.78
C GLN A 149 1.35 -15.90 18.89
N ASN A 150 0.11 -16.24 18.53
CA ASN A 150 -0.95 -16.42 19.52
C ASN A 150 -0.64 -17.64 20.40
N GLY A 151 -0.63 -17.46 21.73
CA GLY A 151 -0.52 -18.57 22.69
C GLY A 151 0.89 -19.12 22.97
N LYS A 152 1.94 -18.71 22.25
CA LYS A 152 3.35 -19.04 22.57
C LYS A 152 4.26 -17.81 22.49
N ARG A 153 5.01 -17.59 23.59
CA ARG A 153 6.02 -16.54 23.86
C ARG A 153 5.54 -15.09 23.77
N THR A 154 5.94 -14.30 24.77
CA THR A 154 5.65 -12.87 24.96
C THR A 154 6.50 -11.93 24.10
N HIS A 155 7.44 -12.45 23.31
CA HIS A 155 8.44 -11.63 22.61
C HIS A 155 8.14 -11.55 21.10
N PRO A 156 7.94 -10.35 20.54
CA PRO A 156 7.79 -10.15 19.12
C PRO A 156 9.06 -10.55 18.36
N GLU A 157 8.91 -11.25 17.24
CA GLU A 157 10.01 -11.62 16.36
C GLU A 157 10.03 -10.71 15.13
N GLU A 158 11.17 -10.06 14.86
CA GLU A 158 11.32 -9.18 13.71
C GLU A 158 11.30 -9.97 12.38
N LEU A 159 10.47 -9.51 11.45
CA LEU A 159 10.33 -10.08 10.11
C LEU A 159 11.13 -9.24 9.10
N ILE A 160 10.79 -7.96 8.99
CA ILE A 160 11.37 -7.05 8.01
C ILE A 160 11.56 -5.66 8.60
N THR A 161 12.61 -4.99 8.15
CA THR A 161 12.86 -3.57 8.39
C THR A 161 12.94 -2.87 7.04
N ILE A 162 12.21 -1.78 6.88
CA ILE A 162 12.18 -0.96 5.67
C ILE A 162 12.67 0.43 6.03
N LYS A 163 13.55 0.97 5.18
CA LYS A 163 14.01 2.35 5.27
C LYS A 163 13.56 3.07 4.02
N ILE A 164 12.72 4.08 4.17
CA ILE A 164 12.33 4.98 3.10
C ILE A 164 13.10 6.28 3.30
N THR A 165 13.78 6.75 2.25
CA THR A 165 14.51 8.00 2.25
C THR A 165 13.90 8.91 1.20
N GLN A 166 13.52 10.12 1.57
CA GLN A 166 13.04 11.15 0.65
C GLN A 166 14.10 12.26 0.55
N LYS A 167 14.61 12.50 -0.65
CA LYS A 167 15.50 13.61 -0.98
C LYS A 167 14.85 14.40 -2.10
N THR A 168 14.46 15.65 -1.84
CA THR A 168 13.73 16.52 -2.79
C THR A 168 12.56 15.78 -3.48
N GLN A 169 12.75 15.29 -4.71
CA GLN A 169 11.74 14.54 -5.49
C GLN A 169 12.02 13.03 -5.64
N GLU A 170 13.15 12.55 -5.12
CA GLU A 170 13.49 11.12 -5.14
C GLU A 170 13.03 10.43 -3.86
N ILE A 171 12.42 9.26 -4.03
CA ILE A 171 11.96 8.41 -2.93
C ILE A 171 12.59 7.04 -3.10
N ASN A 172 13.51 6.72 -2.20
CA ASN A 172 14.25 5.46 -2.22
C ASN A 172 13.77 4.57 -1.08
N GLY A 173 13.63 3.28 -1.37
CA GLY A 173 13.19 2.28 -0.39
C GLY A 173 14.17 1.13 -0.31
N GLU A 174 14.68 0.87 0.89
CA GLU A 174 15.53 -0.28 1.20
C GLU A 174 14.77 -1.25 2.10
N ILE A 175 14.86 -2.55 1.80
CA ILE A 175 14.21 -3.60 2.59
C ILE A 175 15.26 -4.58 3.09
N LYS A 176 15.32 -4.77 4.41
CA LYS A 176 16.10 -5.80 5.07
C LYS A 176 15.16 -6.84 5.66
N GLN A 177 15.46 -8.11 5.44
CA GLN A 177 14.61 -9.21 5.89
C GLN A 177 15.42 -10.17 6.78
N THR A 178 14.81 -10.60 7.88
CA THR A 178 15.37 -11.69 8.70
C THR A 178 15.19 -13.04 8.00
N LYS A 179 15.84 -14.10 8.51
CA LYS A 179 15.61 -15.47 8.01
C LYS A 179 14.13 -15.84 8.06
N LYS A 180 13.44 -15.48 9.15
CA LYS A 180 12.01 -15.70 9.32
C LYS A 180 11.20 -14.85 8.34
N GLY A 181 11.53 -13.56 8.19
CA GLY A 181 10.84 -12.66 7.25
C GLY A 181 10.91 -13.10 5.78
N LYS A 182 11.99 -13.77 5.36
CA LYS A 182 12.10 -14.37 4.02
C LYS A 182 11.12 -15.52 3.80
N LEU A 183 10.89 -16.33 4.85
CA LEU A 183 9.97 -17.47 4.83
C LEU A 183 8.53 -17.06 5.17
N TYR A 184 8.31 -15.81 5.57
CA TYR A 184 7.01 -15.33 6.00
C TYR A 184 6.08 -15.10 4.81
N GLU A 185 4.90 -15.70 4.87
CA GLU A 185 3.83 -15.51 3.88
C GLU A 185 3.02 -14.24 4.20
N PHE A 186 3.41 -13.13 3.57
CA PHE A 186 2.68 -11.87 3.69
C PHE A 186 1.39 -11.94 2.88
N LYS A 187 0.27 -11.63 3.54
CA LYS A 187 -1.03 -11.51 2.88
C LYS A 187 -1.08 -10.23 2.05
N THR A 188 -1.87 -10.26 0.99
CA THR A 188 -2.12 -9.11 0.12
C THR A 188 -3.52 -8.54 0.35
N ALA A 189 -3.71 -7.26 0.02
CA ALA A 189 -5.00 -6.60 0.03
C ALA A 189 -5.28 -5.98 -1.34
N ALA A 190 -6.54 -6.00 -1.76
CA ALA A 190 -7.03 -5.27 -2.92
C ALA A 190 -7.89 -4.10 -2.45
N ILE A 191 -7.64 -2.90 -2.99
CA ILE A 191 -8.55 -1.76 -2.85
C ILE A 191 -9.38 -1.65 -4.12
N ILE A 192 -10.69 -1.55 -3.94
CA ILE A 192 -11.64 -1.19 -4.98
C ILE A 192 -12.17 0.19 -4.61
N THR A 193 -11.91 1.17 -5.47
CA THR A 193 -12.36 2.55 -5.28
C THR A 193 -13.14 3.01 -6.50
N THR A 194 -14.17 3.83 -6.28
CA THR A 194 -14.92 4.50 -7.35
C THR A 194 -14.18 5.68 -7.95
N SER A 195 -13.16 6.21 -7.25
CA SER A 195 -12.35 7.36 -7.69
C SER A 195 -11.31 7.02 -8.76
N ARG A 196 -11.00 5.73 -8.96
CA ARG A 196 -10.19 5.33 -10.10
C ARG A 196 -11.08 5.43 -11.33
N ASN A 197 -10.76 6.37 -12.22
CA ASN A 197 -10.96 6.09 -13.63
C ASN A 197 -10.28 4.74 -13.87
N ILE A 198 -11.05 3.71 -14.23
CA ILE A 198 -10.51 2.42 -14.66
C ILE A 198 -9.41 2.77 -15.66
N ASN A 199 -8.16 2.40 -15.39
CA ASN A 199 -7.08 2.64 -16.34
C ASN A 199 -7.43 1.83 -17.59
N LYS A 200 -8.07 2.51 -18.53
CA LYS A 200 -8.76 1.89 -19.66
C LYS A 200 -7.75 1.07 -20.46
N GLU A 201 -6.56 1.63 -20.68
CA GLU A 201 -5.45 0.96 -21.35
C GLU A 201 -4.96 -0.29 -20.62
N ALA A 202 -4.71 -0.22 -19.30
CA ALA A 202 -4.24 -1.36 -18.52
C ALA A 202 -5.29 -2.48 -18.48
N THR A 203 -6.56 -2.12 -18.31
CA THR A 203 -7.67 -3.09 -18.34
C THR A 203 -7.79 -3.72 -19.71
N ILE A 204 -7.72 -2.93 -20.79
CA ILE A 204 -7.75 -3.43 -22.17
C ILE A 204 -6.58 -4.36 -22.45
N LYS A 205 -5.37 -4.01 -21.99
CA LYS A 205 -4.18 -4.87 -22.14
C LYS A 205 -4.34 -6.19 -21.39
N ASN A 206 -4.86 -6.16 -20.17
CA ASN A 206 -5.08 -7.36 -19.37
C ASN A 206 -6.16 -8.26 -19.97
N VAL A 207 -7.30 -7.70 -20.35
CA VAL A 207 -8.39 -8.42 -21.01
C VAL A 207 -7.92 -8.96 -22.37
N SER A 208 -7.19 -8.16 -23.15
CA SER A 208 -6.59 -8.58 -24.43
C SER A 208 -5.69 -9.81 -24.22
N LYS A 209 -4.82 -9.78 -23.21
CA LYS A 209 -3.94 -10.91 -22.89
C LYS A 209 -4.74 -12.17 -22.58
N LEU A 210 -5.79 -12.07 -21.77
CA LEU A 210 -6.61 -13.22 -21.43
C LEU A 210 -7.39 -13.77 -22.63
N LEU A 211 -7.89 -12.89 -23.50
CA LEU A 211 -8.54 -13.27 -24.76
C LEU A 211 -7.54 -14.00 -25.69
N THR A 212 -6.33 -13.46 -25.88
CA THR A 212 -5.28 -14.12 -26.68
C THR A 212 -4.86 -15.48 -26.12
N GLN A 213 -4.92 -15.65 -24.79
CA GLN A 213 -4.65 -16.91 -24.11
C GLN A 213 -5.82 -17.90 -24.14
N LYS A 214 -6.92 -17.58 -24.85
CA LYS A 214 -8.16 -18.38 -24.90
C LYS A 214 -8.77 -18.66 -23.52
N ARG A 215 -8.55 -17.78 -22.54
CA ARG A 215 -9.13 -17.87 -21.18
C ARG A 215 -10.43 -17.07 -21.03
N LYS A 216 -11.14 -16.86 -22.15
CA LYS A 216 -12.37 -16.06 -22.21
C LYS A 216 -13.49 -16.68 -21.36
N ASP A 217 -13.69 -17.99 -21.48
CA ASP A 217 -14.75 -18.71 -20.78
C ASP A 217 -14.56 -18.70 -19.26
N GLU A 218 -13.32 -18.71 -18.79
CA GLU A 218 -13.00 -18.60 -17.37
C GLU A 218 -13.41 -17.24 -16.79
N ILE A 219 -13.22 -16.15 -17.56
CA ILE A 219 -13.66 -14.81 -17.16
C ILE A 219 -15.18 -14.73 -17.18
N ILE A 220 -15.82 -15.14 -18.28
CA ILE A 220 -17.28 -15.11 -18.41
C ILE A 220 -17.93 -15.94 -17.30
N GLY A 221 -17.39 -17.12 -17.00
CA GLY A 221 -17.86 -17.97 -15.92
C GLY A 221 -17.80 -17.29 -14.55
N ASN A 222 -16.76 -16.49 -14.29
CA ASN A 222 -16.66 -15.69 -13.07
C ASN A 222 -17.59 -14.46 -13.09
N LEU A 223 -17.71 -13.75 -14.20
CA LEU A 223 -18.61 -12.60 -14.35
C LEU A 223 -20.08 -13.00 -14.20
N LYS A 224 -20.48 -14.16 -14.74
CA LYS A 224 -21.83 -14.72 -14.60
C LYS A 224 -22.24 -15.02 -13.15
N ARG A 225 -21.27 -15.17 -12.23
CA ARG A 225 -21.53 -15.29 -10.79
C ARG A 225 -21.99 -13.97 -10.16
N ILE A 226 -21.68 -12.84 -10.81
CA ILE A 226 -22.07 -11.49 -10.39
C ILE A 226 -23.36 -11.08 -11.11
N ASP A 227 -23.41 -11.23 -12.44
CA ASP A 227 -24.59 -10.96 -13.28
C ASP A 227 -24.69 -12.02 -14.39
N ASN A 228 -25.72 -12.86 -14.32
CA ASN A 228 -25.91 -13.99 -15.22
C ASN A 228 -26.25 -13.58 -16.67
N ARG A 229 -26.59 -12.31 -16.92
CA ARG A 229 -26.89 -11.77 -18.25
C ARG A 229 -25.63 -11.49 -19.07
N ILE A 230 -24.46 -11.46 -18.43
CA ILE A 230 -23.17 -11.28 -19.10
C ILE A 230 -22.88 -12.52 -19.93
N ASN A 231 -23.11 -12.46 -21.24
CA ASN A 231 -22.92 -13.59 -22.15
C ASN A 231 -21.58 -13.55 -22.88
N ASP A 232 -21.01 -12.36 -23.01
CA ASP A 232 -19.77 -12.18 -23.75
C ASP A 232 -18.91 -11.07 -23.16
N ILE A 233 -17.64 -11.05 -23.56
CA ILE A 233 -16.72 -9.93 -23.35
C ILE A 233 -15.88 -9.73 -24.62
N ALA A 234 -15.83 -8.50 -25.12
CA ALA A 234 -15.09 -8.14 -26.31
C ALA A 234 -14.31 -6.84 -26.11
N ILE A 235 -13.22 -6.69 -26.85
CA ILE A 235 -12.51 -5.42 -26.98
C ILE A 235 -12.77 -4.89 -28.37
N ILE A 236 -13.43 -3.74 -28.44
CA ILE A 236 -13.76 -3.08 -29.71
C ILE A 236 -12.85 -1.86 -29.85
N ALA A 237 -12.20 -1.73 -31.01
CA ALA A 237 -11.56 -0.49 -31.41
C ALA A 237 -12.58 0.35 -32.15
N THR A 238 -13.02 1.46 -31.55
CA THR A 238 -13.75 2.53 -32.26
C THR A 238 -12.72 3.58 -32.70
N ASP A 239 -13.04 4.36 -33.73
CA ASP A 239 -12.10 5.15 -34.54
C ASP A 239 -11.11 6.06 -33.81
N GLN A 240 -11.28 6.30 -32.50
CA GLN A 240 -10.25 6.92 -31.64
C GLN A 240 -10.05 6.28 -30.26
N ASN A 241 -10.76 5.20 -29.89
CA ASN A 241 -10.66 4.58 -28.56
C ASN A 241 -10.93 3.08 -28.57
N LYS A 242 -10.14 2.32 -27.82
CA LYS A 242 -10.45 0.92 -27.49
C LYS A 242 -11.38 0.88 -26.28
N GLU A 243 -12.42 0.05 -26.31
CA GLU A 243 -13.39 -0.13 -25.23
C GLU A 243 -13.60 -1.61 -24.91
N ILE A 244 -14.06 -1.92 -23.69
CA ILE A 244 -14.46 -3.26 -23.27
C ILE A 244 -15.99 -3.26 -23.21
N PHE A 245 -16.60 -4.18 -23.94
CA PHE A 245 -18.05 -4.44 -23.93
C PHE A 245 -18.32 -5.84 -23.37
#